data_AF-A0A444UR13-F1
#
_entry.id   AF-A0A444UR13-F1
#
_cell.length_a   1.000
_cell.length_b   1.000
_cell.length_c   1.000
_cell.angle_alpha   90.00
_cell.angle_beta   90.00
_cell.angle_gamma   90.00
#
_symmetry.space_group_name_H-M   'P 1'
#
loop_
_entity.id
_entity.type
_entity.pdbx_description
1 polymer ?
#
loop_
_entity_poly.entity_id
_entity_poly.type
_entity_poly.pdbx_seq_one_letter_code
_entity_poly.pdbx_strand_id
1 'polypeptide(L)'
;MTGSFLLIDDEDEDIEDDTEVKDKTLPKWRIWLDVEASRETKNWLPWRPDKSKGQSEEDCEDPDRQVLFDDIGPSVIRILKPELRFQLMCSFLQFLGIPSGCSYSGPDWSITLDEWSVFDSGLATERPLTSLDLQCSGVSCIGHMATLHSVKKQIGHCKDGEEFIQNVFHQALPLFSKEEKSLLSLYWLQYEKLKVLHYLQNKNKKKLKCQGKKSKKLAKNLLKEAENRNNLALWKEYAHLEWLLGNLEDSRKVFDTAITLATSQGLQNPALCSLCLLYTQLELEAVEDAVGGAATSRAVHILTKLAECGLYSAYKGQVSPVNILKARKAYEYAFLGCLTESSLLCDSTVATMRADVAVSLVACFALFQYLTVGIEAADRVYMQALEKTSELFLHKKTEITNLWTQPTELETLTLMRSVLLRYHMKVNVYPLGPLRETLTSALKRFPGNHSLWRLYVQTENKYHNASRARRFFDSVTRNADMITPQLFAIYAEQKRKELVDSVQRVDIGGVYSTIPESGLSNRIRVLFEHAVQSDNGAHCPLLWRMYLHFLVSQGNRERSRGAFYKALQDCPWVKGLYMDAIEYFPDHMQEIMDLMTEKELRVRVPLEELDILLED
;
A
#
# COMPACT_ATOMS: atom_id res chain seq x y z
N MET A 1 -13.97 -41.00 -3.07
CA MET A 1 -13.15 -40.36 -4.11
C MET A 1 -12.30 -39.32 -3.40
N THR A 2 -11.07 -39.71 -3.17
CA THR A 2 -10.09 -39.15 -2.25
C THR A 2 -9.46 -37.88 -2.84
N GLY A 3 -9.74 -36.75 -2.19
CA GLY A 3 -9.02 -35.49 -2.45
C GLY A 3 -7.58 -35.63 -1.99
N SER A 4 -6.65 -35.37 -2.91
CA SER A 4 -5.22 -35.33 -2.63
C SER A 4 -4.95 -34.28 -1.56
N PHE A 5 -4.60 -34.72 -0.35
CA PHE A 5 -4.02 -33.86 0.68
C PHE A 5 -2.78 -33.17 0.10
N LEU A 6 -2.80 -31.84 0.11
CA LEU A 6 -1.63 -31.01 -0.17
C LEU A 6 -0.69 -31.04 1.04
N LEU A 7 0.01 -32.17 1.23
CA LEU A 7 1.25 -32.16 1.99
C LEU A 7 2.30 -31.56 1.07
N ILE A 8 2.57 -30.26 1.24
CA ILE A 8 3.76 -29.64 0.70
C ILE A 8 4.84 -29.93 1.74
N ASP A 9 5.87 -30.69 1.36
CA ASP A 9 7.05 -30.94 2.18
C ASP A 9 7.60 -29.61 2.73
N ASP A 10 7.45 -29.43 4.04
CA ASP A 10 8.00 -28.33 4.83
C ASP A 10 9.51 -28.59 5.04
N GLU A 11 10.35 -28.27 4.04
CA GLU A 11 11.82 -28.27 4.18
C GLU A 11 12.39 -26.89 4.56
N ASP A 12 11.59 -26.00 5.14
CA ASP A 12 12.08 -24.82 5.82
C ASP A 12 11.39 -24.74 7.20
N GLU A 13 11.81 -25.61 8.11
CA GLU A 13 11.62 -25.41 9.55
C GLU A 13 12.25 -24.06 9.90
N ASP A 14 11.43 -23.01 10.00
CA ASP A 14 11.67 -22.03 11.05
C ASP A 14 11.59 -22.86 12.35
N ILE A 15 12.74 -23.36 12.81
CA ILE A 15 12.97 -23.51 14.25
C ILE A 15 12.90 -22.07 14.76
N GLU A 16 11.68 -21.54 14.91
CA GLU A 16 11.46 -20.53 15.93
C GLU A 16 11.93 -21.22 17.19
N ASP A 17 13.08 -20.80 17.72
CA ASP A 17 13.44 -21.13 19.09
C ASP A 17 12.17 -20.91 19.94
N ASP A 18 11.64 -21.99 20.48
CA ASP A 18 10.46 -22.01 21.37
C ASP A 18 10.74 -21.27 22.69
N THR A 19 11.91 -20.63 22.83
CA THR A 19 12.20 -19.73 23.93
C THR A 19 11.43 -18.43 23.76
N GLU A 20 10.37 -18.30 24.55
CA GLU A 20 9.51 -17.12 24.60
C GLU A 20 10.33 -15.84 24.92
N VAL A 21 11.42 -15.99 25.68
CA VAL A 21 12.42 -14.95 25.95
C VAL A 21 13.72 -15.24 25.20
N LYS A 22 14.01 -14.42 24.18
CA LYS A 22 15.20 -14.57 23.32
C LYS A 22 16.51 -14.15 24.01
N ASP A 23 16.45 -13.14 24.87
CA ASP A 23 17.62 -12.59 25.55
C ASP A 23 17.22 -12.03 26.93
N LYS A 24 17.54 -12.79 27.99
CA LYS A 24 17.28 -12.42 29.39
C LYS A 24 18.19 -11.28 29.90
N THR A 25 19.20 -10.86 29.12
CA THR A 25 20.09 -9.75 29.52
C THR A 25 19.49 -8.37 29.23
N LEU A 26 18.39 -8.32 28.46
CA LEU A 26 17.67 -7.09 28.16
C LEU A 26 16.90 -6.56 29.37
N PRO A 27 16.64 -5.24 29.44
CA PRO A 27 15.86 -4.68 30.53
C PRO A 27 14.41 -5.20 30.51
N LYS A 28 13.80 -5.38 31.69
CA LYS A 28 12.46 -5.96 31.89
C LYS A 28 11.39 -5.41 30.94
N TRP A 29 11.32 -4.07 30.78
CA TRP A 29 10.36 -3.43 29.89
C TRP A 29 10.52 -3.84 28.42
N ARG A 30 11.76 -4.10 27.97
CA ARG A 30 12.03 -4.50 26.59
C ARG A 30 11.62 -5.94 26.35
N ILE A 31 11.94 -6.82 27.30
CA ILE A 31 11.50 -8.22 27.25
C ILE A 31 9.98 -8.29 27.21
N TRP A 32 9.29 -7.52 28.07
CA TRP A 32 7.83 -7.46 28.05
C TRP A 32 7.26 -7.02 26.69
N LEU A 33 7.80 -5.94 26.10
CA LEU A 33 7.35 -5.48 24.78
C LEU A 33 7.51 -6.57 23.71
N ASP A 34 8.63 -7.30 23.74
CA ASP A 34 8.93 -8.38 22.79
C ASP A 34 8.00 -9.59 23.00
N VAL A 35 7.74 -10.01 24.25
CA VAL A 35 6.84 -11.14 24.58
C VAL A 35 5.39 -10.76 24.28
N GLU A 36 4.93 -9.58 24.69
CA GLU A 36 3.56 -9.10 24.44
C GLU A 36 3.26 -9.05 22.93
N ALA A 37 4.19 -8.50 22.13
CA ALA A 37 4.06 -8.47 20.67
C ALA A 37 4.14 -9.88 20.05
N SER A 38 5.00 -10.76 20.58
CA SER A 38 5.11 -12.15 20.14
C SER A 38 3.81 -12.93 20.38
N ARG A 39 3.24 -12.85 21.60
CA ARG A 39 1.97 -13.48 21.95
C ARG A 39 0.83 -12.89 21.13
N GLU A 40 0.82 -11.60 20.85
CA GLU A 40 -0.16 -11.03 19.92
C GLU A 40 -0.07 -11.64 18.53
N THR A 41 1.14 -11.88 18.04
CA THR A 41 1.38 -12.46 16.73
C THR A 41 0.97 -13.93 16.68
N LYS A 42 1.29 -14.72 17.71
CA LYS A 42 1.04 -16.17 17.76
C LYS A 42 -0.39 -16.52 18.19
N ASN A 43 -0.90 -15.85 19.22
CA ASN A 43 -2.16 -16.18 19.90
C ASN A 43 -3.34 -15.31 19.43
N TRP A 44 -3.34 -14.88 18.17
CA TRP A 44 -4.40 -14.03 17.61
C TRP A 44 -5.70 -14.80 17.29
N LEU A 45 -5.64 -16.13 17.18
CA LEU A 45 -6.81 -17.00 17.01
C LEU A 45 -7.34 -17.50 18.35
N PRO A 46 -8.68 -17.70 18.46
CA PRO A 46 -9.29 -18.38 19.60
C PRO A 46 -8.64 -19.74 19.82
N TRP A 47 -8.38 -20.06 21.09
CA TRP A 47 -7.79 -21.34 21.46
C TRP A 47 -8.82 -22.45 21.24
N ARG A 48 -8.35 -23.61 20.77
CA ARG A 48 -9.19 -24.80 20.57
C ARG A 48 -8.45 -26.02 21.11
N PRO A 49 -9.14 -26.93 21.82
CA PRO A 49 -8.51 -28.13 22.36
C PRO A 49 -8.09 -29.06 21.23
N ASP A 50 -6.83 -29.49 21.26
CA ASP A 50 -6.34 -30.53 20.36
C ASP A 50 -6.78 -31.92 20.88
N LYS A 51 -7.87 -32.41 20.29
CA LYS A 51 -8.42 -33.75 20.60
C LYS A 51 -7.41 -34.87 20.34
N SER A 52 -6.44 -34.67 19.45
CA SER A 52 -5.41 -35.68 19.17
C SER A 52 -4.38 -35.81 20.30
N LYS A 53 -4.20 -34.73 21.08
CA LYS A 53 -3.34 -34.67 22.28
C LYS A 53 -4.11 -34.92 23.58
N GLY A 54 -5.41 -35.22 23.50
CA GLY A 54 -6.26 -35.44 24.67
C GLY A 54 -6.61 -34.17 25.44
N GLN A 55 -6.42 -32.99 24.84
CA GLN A 55 -6.77 -31.72 25.47
C GLN A 55 -8.28 -31.53 25.53
N SER A 56 -8.71 -30.88 26.60
CA SER A 56 -10.07 -30.46 26.92
C SER A 56 -10.14 -28.94 27.05
N GLU A 57 -11.34 -28.37 27.10
CA GLU A 57 -11.50 -26.93 27.33
C GLU A 57 -10.88 -26.46 28.65
N GLU A 58 -10.62 -27.36 29.61
CA GLU A 58 -9.97 -27.03 30.89
C GLU A 58 -8.45 -26.81 30.74
N ASP A 59 -7.85 -27.23 29.63
CA ASP A 59 -6.40 -27.14 29.38
C ASP A 59 -5.97 -25.79 28.74
N CYS A 60 -6.87 -24.81 28.65
CA CYS A 60 -6.53 -23.49 28.12
C CYS A 60 -5.89 -22.63 29.21
N GLU A 61 -4.63 -22.26 29.01
CA GLU A 61 -3.87 -21.41 29.93
C GLU A 61 -4.34 -19.94 29.91
N ASP A 62 -4.95 -19.50 28.81
CA ASP A 62 -5.40 -18.11 28.61
C ASP A 62 -6.92 -18.08 28.37
N PRO A 63 -7.74 -17.79 29.40
CA PRO A 63 -9.20 -17.84 29.30
C PRO A 63 -9.76 -16.80 28.31
N ASP A 64 -9.07 -15.68 28.07
CA ASP A 64 -9.48 -14.68 27.08
C ASP A 64 -9.34 -15.18 25.64
N ARG A 65 -8.78 -16.38 25.42
CA ARG A 65 -8.75 -17.06 24.12
C ARG A 65 -9.90 -18.05 23.95
N GLN A 66 -10.63 -18.37 25.01
CA GLN A 66 -11.83 -19.19 24.92
C GLN A 66 -12.99 -18.32 24.46
N VAL A 67 -13.39 -18.48 23.22
CA VAL A 67 -14.55 -17.77 22.65
C VAL A 67 -15.70 -18.75 22.58
N LEU A 68 -16.71 -18.53 23.43
CA LEU A 68 -17.92 -19.32 23.50
C LEU A 68 -18.95 -18.82 22.48
N PHE A 69 -19.94 -19.66 22.17
CA PHE A 69 -21.03 -19.22 21.30
C PHE A 69 -21.83 -18.07 21.91
N ASP A 70 -21.96 -18.02 23.24
CA ASP A 70 -22.70 -16.95 23.91
C ASP A 70 -22.04 -15.57 23.74
N ASP A 71 -20.71 -15.52 23.56
CA ASP A 71 -19.95 -14.29 23.31
C ASP A 71 -20.24 -13.71 21.92
N ILE A 72 -20.41 -14.58 20.93
CA ILE A 72 -20.59 -14.18 19.53
C ILE A 72 -22.04 -14.24 19.05
N GLY A 73 -22.87 -15.05 19.71
CA GLY A 73 -24.25 -15.38 19.33
C GLY A 73 -25.13 -14.15 19.08
N PRO A 74 -25.15 -13.14 19.98
CA PRO A 74 -25.88 -11.90 19.78
C PRO A 74 -25.43 -11.10 18.54
N SER A 75 -24.18 -11.30 18.11
CA SER A 75 -23.56 -10.61 16.96
C SER A 75 -23.68 -11.40 15.65
N VAL A 76 -24.18 -12.64 15.68
CA VAL A 76 -24.34 -13.46 14.47
C VAL A 76 -25.51 -12.93 13.65
N ILE A 77 -25.21 -12.32 12.50
CA ILE A 77 -26.19 -11.84 11.54
C ILE A 77 -26.20 -12.68 10.26
N ARG A 78 -27.38 -12.80 9.64
CA ARG A 78 -27.54 -13.48 8.35
C ARG A 78 -27.59 -12.48 7.21
N ILE A 79 -26.63 -12.57 6.30
CA ILE A 79 -26.61 -11.75 5.08
C ILE A 79 -27.41 -12.44 3.98
N LEU A 80 -28.55 -11.85 3.61
CA LEU A 80 -29.47 -12.42 2.62
C LEU A 80 -29.07 -12.11 1.18
N LYS A 81 -28.54 -10.91 0.91
CA LYS A 81 -28.17 -10.46 -0.44
C LYS A 81 -26.79 -11.01 -0.85
N PRO A 82 -26.64 -11.68 -2.01
CA PRO A 82 -25.36 -12.21 -2.48
C PRO A 82 -24.27 -11.15 -2.59
N GLU A 83 -24.59 -9.94 -3.07
CA GLU A 83 -23.64 -8.85 -3.29
C GLU A 83 -22.98 -8.41 -1.98
N LEU A 84 -23.76 -8.37 -0.91
CA LEU A 84 -23.27 -8.02 0.43
C LEU A 84 -22.38 -9.12 1.02
N ARG A 85 -22.55 -10.38 0.61
CA ARG A 85 -21.67 -11.48 1.06
C ARG A 85 -20.28 -11.35 0.48
N PHE A 86 -20.20 -11.04 -0.81
CA PHE A 86 -18.91 -10.81 -1.47
C PHE A 86 -18.25 -9.55 -0.94
N GLN A 87 -19.01 -8.47 -0.74
CA GLN A 87 -18.49 -7.24 -0.13
C GLN A 87 -17.96 -7.50 1.29
N LEU A 88 -18.68 -8.25 2.13
CA LEU A 88 -18.18 -8.63 3.45
C LEU A 88 -16.87 -9.42 3.34
N MET A 89 -16.77 -10.35 2.39
CA MET A 89 -15.54 -11.10 2.16
C MET A 89 -14.38 -10.18 1.77
N CYS A 90 -14.58 -9.24 0.84
CA CYS A 90 -13.57 -8.26 0.47
C CYS A 90 -13.14 -7.39 1.67
N SER A 91 -14.09 -6.93 2.48
CA SER A 91 -13.81 -6.18 3.70
C SER A 91 -13.04 -6.99 4.73
N PHE A 92 -13.37 -8.28 4.88
CA PHE A 92 -12.67 -9.20 5.77
C PHE A 92 -11.24 -9.47 5.28
N LEU A 93 -11.03 -9.73 3.99
CA LEU A 93 -9.69 -9.86 3.42
C LEU A 93 -8.86 -8.59 3.65
N GLN A 94 -9.46 -7.42 3.47
CA GLN A 94 -8.78 -6.14 3.74
C GLN A 94 -8.40 -5.96 5.20
N PHE A 95 -9.28 -6.36 6.12
CA PHE A 95 -9.01 -6.40 7.55
C PHE A 95 -7.83 -7.32 7.88
N LEU A 96 -7.67 -8.46 7.17
CA LEU A 96 -6.51 -9.35 7.28
C LEU A 96 -5.22 -8.81 6.63
N GLY A 97 -5.25 -7.63 6.01
CA GLY A 97 -4.10 -7.04 5.30
C GLY A 97 -3.97 -7.45 3.84
N ILE A 98 -5.02 -8.03 3.22
CA ILE A 98 -5.02 -8.48 1.82
C ILE A 98 -5.62 -7.38 0.93
N PRO A 99 -4.98 -7.03 -0.20
CA PRO A 99 -5.54 -6.04 -1.12
C PRO A 99 -6.79 -6.61 -1.82
N SER A 100 -7.97 -6.05 -1.53
CA SER A 100 -9.25 -6.50 -2.11
C SER A 100 -9.96 -5.42 -2.95
N GLY A 101 -9.21 -4.39 -3.38
CA GLY A 101 -9.72 -3.35 -4.28
C GLY A 101 -10.75 -2.39 -3.67
N CYS A 102 -11.21 -2.59 -2.44
CA CYS A 102 -12.01 -1.61 -1.72
C CYS A 102 -11.10 -0.53 -1.13
N SER A 103 -11.08 0.68 -1.70
CA SER A 103 -10.46 1.82 -1.02
C SER A 103 -11.46 2.40 -0.02
N TYR A 104 -11.16 2.26 1.27
CA TYR A 104 -11.86 3.02 2.31
C TYR A 104 -11.40 4.48 2.23
N SER A 105 -12.23 5.33 1.65
CA SER A 105 -12.02 6.79 1.57
C SER A 105 -12.94 7.56 2.52
N GLY A 106 -13.54 6.86 3.50
CA GLY A 106 -14.33 7.51 4.53
C GLY A 106 -13.46 8.40 5.44
N PRO A 107 -13.95 9.58 5.85
CA PRO A 107 -13.21 10.50 6.72
C PRO A 107 -12.91 9.96 8.14
N ASP A 108 -13.60 8.90 8.58
CA ASP A 108 -13.76 8.57 10.01
C ASP A 108 -12.88 7.44 10.58
N TRP A 109 -11.82 6.99 9.89
CA TRP A 109 -11.16 5.72 10.23
C TRP A 109 -9.70 5.93 10.62
N SER A 110 -9.51 6.70 11.69
CA SER A 110 -8.22 7.01 12.29
C SER A 110 -7.42 5.79 12.77
N ILE A 111 -8.07 4.65 12.96
CA ILE A 111 -7.43 3.35 13.29
C ILE A 111 -6.50 2.86 12.17
N THR A 112 -6.75 3.24 10.92
CA THR A 112 -5.86 2.92 9.78
C THR A 112 -4.60 3.77 9.74
N LEU A 113 -4.55 4.86 10.51
CA LEU A 113 -3.42 5.79 10.49
C LEU A 113 -2.27 5.34 11.38
N ASP A 114 -2.39 4.38 12.30
CA ASP A 114 -1.26 3.90 13.13
C ASP A 114 -0.02 3.43 12.34
N GLU A 115 -0.12 3.33 11.02
CA GLU A 115 0.95 2.93 10.14
C GLU A 115 1.82 4.11 9.64
N TRP A 116 3.10 4.07 10.00
CA TRP A 116 4.15 4.92 9.41
C TRP A 116 4.35 4.69 7.89
N SER A 117 3.84 3.56 7.36
CA SER A 117 3.89 3.16 5.94
C SER A 117 3.30 4.21 5.00
N VAL A 118 2.39 5.05 5.49
CA VAL A 118 1.81 6.17 4.76
C VAL A 118 2.89 7.10 4.20
N PHE A 119 3.98 7.29 4.93
CA PHE A 119 5.07 8.19 4.55
C PHE A 119 6.20 7.53 3.78
N ASP A 120 6.44 6.23 4.00
CA ASP A 120 7.59 5.51 3.45
C ASP A 120 7.16 4.40 2.47
N SER A 121 7.62 4.53 1.23
CA SER A 121 7.61 3.45 0.25
C SER A 121 8.95 3.50 -0.48
N GLY A 122 9.98 2.91 0.10
CA GLY A 122 11.36 2.93 -0.41
C GLY A 122 11.49 2.61 -1.92
N LEU A 123 10.65 1.69 -2.44
CA LEU A 123 10.62 1.33 -3.87
C LEU A 123 10.14 2.44 -4.81
N ALA A 124 9.34 3.41 -4.34
CA ALA A 124 8.82 4.50 -5.17
C ALA A 124 9.92 5.50 -5.62
N THR A 125 11.10 5.41 -5.02
CA THR A 125 12.25 6.23 -5.43
C THR A 125 13.00 5.60 -6.60
N GLU A 126 13.13 4.26 -6.60
CA GLU A 126 13.86 3.52 -7.63
C GLU A 126 12.98 3.27 -8.87
N ARG A 127 11.71 2.89 -8.67
CA ARG A 127 10.78 2.49 -9.75
C ARG A 127 9.53 3.36 -9.80
N PRO A 128 9.63 4.61 -10.31
CA PRO A 128 8.55 5.58 -10.23
C PRO A 128 7.30 5.13 -11.00
N LEU A 129 7.43 4.55 -12.20
CA LEU A 129 6.32 4.16 -13.07
C LEU A 129 5.54 2.97 -12.53
N THR A 130 6.22 1.98 -11.96
CA THR A 130 5.58 0.73 -11.50
C THR A 130 5.16 0.74 -10.04
N SER A 131 5.67 1.69 -9.24
CA SER A 131 5.31 1.84 -7.82
C SER A 131 3.82 2.08 -7.52
N LEU A 132 3.04 2.48 -8.55
CA LEU A 132 1.60 2.69 -8.46
C LEU A 132 0.82 1.39 -8.24
N ASP A 133 1.24 0.32 -8.93
CA ASP A 133 0.62 -1.02 -8.87
C ASP A 133 1.03 -1.81 -7.61
N LEU A 134 1.81 -1.19 -6.72
CA LEU A 134 2.33 -1.78 -5.48
C LEU A 134 1.61 -1.29 -4.21
N GLN A 135 0.62 -0.40 -4.33
CA GLN A 135 -0.04 0.17 -3.16
C GLN A 135 -0.80 -0.92 -2.38
N CYS A 136 -0.32 -1.20 -1.16
CA CYS A 136 -0.97 -2.08 -0.20
C CYS A 136 -2.26 -1.39 0.26
N SER A 137 -3.42 -1.89 -0.15
CA SER A 137 -4.72 -1.42 0.38
C SER A 137 -5.21 -2.23 1.59
N GLY A 138 -4.43 -3.22 2.04
CA GLY A 138 -4.72 -4.00 3.24
C GLY A 138 -4.37 -3.26 4.52
N VAL A 139 -5.21 -3.41 5.55
CA VAL A 139 -4.98 -2.89 6.90
C VAL A 139 -4.07 -3.89 7.61
N SER A 140 -2.76 -3.63 7.75
CA SER A 140 -1.76 -4.61 8.21
C SER A 140 -1.82 -4.90 9.72
N CYS A 141 -2.98 -4.76 10.36
CA CYS A 141 -3.06 -4.51 11.80
C CYS A 141 -3.27 -5.73 12.69
N ILE A 142 -3.72 -6.86 12.17
CA ILE A 142 -4.01 -8.02 13.02
C ILE A 142 -2.71 -8.76 13.35
N GLY A 143 -2.42 -8.90 14.65
CA GLY A 143 -1.29 -9.68 15.13
C GLY A 143 0.06 -8.95 15.02
N HIS A 144 0.13 -7.72 14.49
CA HIS A 144 1.38 -6.98 14.30
C HIS A 144 1.41 -5.69 15.10
N MET A 145 1.23 -5.79 16.42
CA MET A 145 1.49 -4.67 17.31
C MET A 145 2.98 -4.39 17.39
N ALA A 146 3.35 -3.13 17.21
CA ALA A 146 4.73 -2.68 17.28
C ALA A 146 4.78 -1.28 17.90
N THR A 147 5.87 -0.97 18.61
CA THR A 147 6.20 0.42 18.94
C THR A 147 6.51 1.20 17.67
N LEU A 148 6.45 2.54 17.72
CA LEU A 148 6.71 3.39 16.55
C LEU A 148 8.12 3.20 15.99
N HIS A 149 9.09 2.88 16.85
CA HIS A 149 10.47 2.59 16.46
C HIS A 149 10.65 1.19 15.88
N SER A 150 9.80 0.24 16.25
CA SER A 150 9.86 -1.12 15.74
C SER A 150 9.33 -1.17 14.31
N VAL A 151 10.08 -1.82 13.42
CA VAL A 151 9.62 -2.03 12.04
C VAL A 151 8.49 -3.04 12.07
N LYS A 152 7.24 -2.54 12.08
CA LYS A 152 6.06 -3.39 11.95
C LYS A 152 6.18 -4.23 10.68
N LYS A 153 5.98 -5.55 10.79
CA LYS A 153 5.86 -6.43 9.63
C LYS A 153 4.55 -6.09 8.92
N GLN A 154 4.65 -5.31 7.85
CA GLN A 154 3.48 -4.80 7.12
C GLN A 154 2.75 -5.89 6.32
N ILE A 155 3.44 -6.99 5.98
CA ILE A 155 2.93 -8.01 5.08
C ILE A 155 3.33 -9.40 5.59
N GLY A 156 2.34 -10.30 5.66
CA GLY A 156 2.53 -11.69 6.06
C GLY A 156 2.31 -11.91 7.55
N HIS A 157 1.68 -13.02 7.88
CA HIS A 157 1.38 -13.44 9.26
C HIS A 157 2.42 -14.43 9.79
N CYS A 158 2.25 -14.91 11.02
CA CYS A 158 2.92 -16.11 11.52
C CYS A 158 2.47 -17.35 10.73
N LYS A 159 3.10 -18.51 10.99
CA LYS A 159 2.75 -19.77 10.31
C LYS A 159 1.24 -20.06 10.39
N ASP A 160 0.68 -20.00 11.60
CA ASP A 160 -0.74 -20.26 11.85
C ASP A 160 -1.64 -19.23 11.17
N GLY A 161 -1.21 -17.97 11.11
CA GLY A 161 -1.97 -16.94 10.42
C GLY A 161 -1.94 -17.06 8.89
N GLU A 162 -0.82 -17.53 8.32
CA GLU A 162 -0.74 -17.85 6.89
C GLU A 162 -1.59 -19.09 6.55
N GLU A 163 -1.61 -20.10 7.42
CA GLU A 163 -2.49 -21.26 7.26
C GLU A 163 -3.96 -20.83 7.34
N PHE A 164 -4.32 -19.96 8.28
CA PHE A 164 -5.67 -19.40 8.38
C PHE A 164 -6.08 -18.68 7.09
N ILE A 165 -5.24 -17.80 6.55
CA ILE A 165 -5.53 -17.09 5.29
C ILE A 165 -5.72 -18.06 4.14
N GLN A 166 -4.86 -19.08 4.02
CA GLN A 166 -5.03 -20.11 3.01
C GLN A 166 -6.37 -20.82 3.19
N ASN A 167 -6.73 -21.20 4.41
CA ASN A 167 -8.01 -21.84 4.71
C ASN A 167 -9.21 -20.95 4.38
N VAL A 168 -9.11 -19.62 4.61
CA VAL A 168 -10.13 -18.65 4.20
C VAL A 168 -10.34 -18.69 2.69
N PHE A 169 -9.28 -18.64 1.88
CA PHE A 169 -9.42 -18.72 0.42
C PHE A 169 -9.99 -20.06 -0.04
N HIS A 170 -9.52 -21.19 0.50
CA HIS A 170 -10.02 -22.51 0.14
C HIS A 170 -11.50 -22.70 0.48
N GLN A 171 -11.96 -22.13 1.60
CA GLN A 171 -13.37 -22.17 2.01
C GLN A 171 -14.23 -21.17 1.23
N ALA A 172 -13.69 -20.00 0.88
CA ALA A 172 -14.41 -18.96 0.16
C ALA A 172 -14.64 -19.30 -1.33
N LEU A 173 -13.59 -19.75 -2.04
CA LEU A 173 -13.64 -20.04 -3.48
C LEU A 173 -14.85 -20.89 -3.93
N PRO A 174 -15.24 -21.98 -3.27
CA PRO A 174 -16.38 -22.78 -3.71
C PRO A 174 -17.75 -22.09 -3.51
N LEU A 175 -17.84 -21.04 -2.69
CA LEU A 175 -19.10 -20.42 -2.27
C LEU A 175 -19.60 -19.29 -3.19
N PHE A 176 -18.72 -18.75 -4.04
CA PHE A 176 -19.02 -17.56 -4.86
C PHE A 176 -19.26 -17.90 -6.33
N SER A 177 -19.78 -16.92 -7.08
CA SER A 177 -19.99 -17.04 -8.53
C SER A 177 -18.66 -17.04 -9.32
N LYS A 178 -18.72 -17.36 -10.61
CA LYS A 178 -17.51 -17.47 -11.45
C LYS A 178 -16.67 -16.19 -11.49
N GLU A 179 -17.29 -15.02 -11.61
CA GLU A 179 -16.57 -13.74 -11.68
C GLU A 179 -15.91 -13.39 -10.33
N GLU A 180 -16.64 -13.58 -9.24
CA GLU A 180 -16.17 -13.39 -7.88
C GLU A 180 -15.02 -14.35 -7.53
N LYS A 181 -15.07 -15.60 -7.98
CA LYS A 181 -13.96 -16.56 -7.84
C LYS A 181 -12.69 -16.06 -8.52
N SER A 182 -12.80 -15.60 -9.75
CA SER A 182 -11.66 -15.01 -10.47
C SER A 182 -11.07 -13.79 -9.76
N LEU A 183 -11.90 -12.97 -9.11
CA LEU A 183 -11.46 -11.85 -8.28
C LEU A 183 -10.76 -12.32 -6.99
N LEU A 184 -11.30 -13.32 -6.29
CA LEU A 184 -10.64 -13.89 -5.11
C LEU A 184 -9.28 -14.49 -5.44
N SER A 185 -9.19 -15.23 -6.55
CA SER A 185 -7.91 -15.75 -7.05
C SER A 185 -6.92 -14.63 -7.36
N LEU A 186 -7.40 -13.49 -7.87
CA LEU A 186 -6.57 -12.30 -8.11
C LEU A 186 -6.06 -11.71 -6.80
N TYR A 187 -6.93 -11.50 -5.80
CA TYR A 187 -6.52 -10.97 -4.49
C TYR A 187 -5.52 -11.88 -3.78
N TRP A 188 -5.70 -13.20 -3.89
CA TRP A 188 -4.75 -14.17 -3.34
C TRP A 188 -3.37 -14.04 -4.01
N LEU A 189 -3.31 -13.97 -5.34
CA LEU A 189 -2.05 -13.81 -6.05
C LEU A 189 -1.39 -12.45 -5.75
N GLN A 190 -2.17 -11.39 -5.63
CA GLN A 190 -1.68 -10.06 -5.22
C GLN A 190 -1.07 -10.09 -3.81
N TYR A 191 -1.70 -10.80 -2.87
CA TYR A 191 -1.14 -11.01 -1.53
C TYR A 191 0.20 -11.75 -1.54
N GLU A 192 0.32 -12.84 -2.31
CA GLU A 192 1.60 -13.55 -2.47
C GLU A 192 2.68 -12.65 -3.10
N LYS A 193 2.30 -11.82 -4.08
CA LYS A 193 3.20 -10.82 -4.70
C LYS A 193 3.68 -9.78 -3.68
N LEU A 194 2.79 -9.30 -2.81
CA LEU A 194 3.15 -8.36 -1.73
C LEU A 194 4.18 -8.99 -0.78
N LYS A 195 4.04 -10.26 -0.40
CA LYS A 195 5.05 -10.97 0.40
C LYS A 195 6.41 -11.00 -0.29
N VAL A 196 6.46 -11.25 -1.60
CA VAL A 196 7.70 -11.20 -2.40
C VAL A 196 8.33 -9.81 -2.38
N LEU A 197 7.51 -8.76 -2.55
CA LEU A 197 7.97 -7.36 -2.51
C LEU A 197 8.56 -6.99 -1.16
N HIS A 198 7.92 -7.40 -0.06
CA HIS A 198 8.42 -7.18 1.29
C HIS A 198 9.83 -7.80 1.48
N TYR A 199 10.03 -9.05 1.07
CA TYR A 199 11.34 -9.69 1.15
C TYR A 199 12.38 -9.07 0.22
N LEU A 200 11.96 -8.52 -0.93
CA LEU A 200 12.82 -7.78 -1.84
C LEU A 200 13.30 -6.47 -1.19
N GLN A 201 12.41 -5.71 -0.56
CA GLN A 201 12.72 -4.46 0.16
C GLN A 201 13.69 -4.69 1.32
N ASN A 202 13.43 -5.75 2.11
CA ASN A 202 14.28 -6.12 3.25
C ASN A 202 15.59 -6.84 2.84
N LYS A 203 15.87 -6.96 1.53
CA LYS A 203 17.07 -7.62 0.96
C LYS A 203 17.31 -9.06 1.47
N ASN A 204 16.25 -9.77 1.89
CA ASN A 204 16.34 -11.13 2.42
C ASN A 204 16.31 -12.18 1.30
N LYS A 205 17.49 -12.48 0.74
CA LYS A 205 17.63 -13.38 -0.43
C LYS A 205 17.14 -14.82 -0.19
N LYS A 206 17.26 -15.36 1.03
CA LYS A 206 16.84 -16.74 1.35
C LYS A 206 15.31 -16.84 1.33
N LYS A 207 14.64 -16.00 2.13
CA LYS A 207 13.17 -15.96 2.21
C LYS A 207 12.53 -15.58 0.87
N LEU A 208 13.16 -14.68 0.10
CA LEU A 208 12.71 -14.32 -1.25
C LEU A 208 12.66 -15.53 -2.20
N LYS A 209 13.67 -16.41 -2.17
CA LYS A 209 13.70 -17.61 -3.03
C LYS A 209 12.62 -18.62 -2.64
N CYS A 210 12.45 -18.90 -1.34
CA CYS A 210 11.41 -19.81 -0.86
C CYS A 210 10.01 -19.28 -1.20
N GLN A 211 9.74 -18.02 -0.82
CA GLN A 211 8.47 -17.36 -1.08
C GLN A 211 8.18 -17.24 -2.58
N GLY A 212 9.19 -16.96 -3.41
CA GLY A 212 9.07 -16.93 -4.86
C GLY A 212 8.65 -18.28 -5.46
N LYS A 213 9.20 -19.40 -4.97
CA LYS A 213 8.78 -20.74 -5.41
C LYS A 213 7.32 -21.03 -5.06
N LYS A 214 6.90 -20.73 -3.81
CA LYS A 214 5.52 -20.90 -3.34
C LYS A 214 4.54 -20.07 -4.18
N SER A 215 4.85 -18.77 -4.36
CA SER A 215 4.02 -17.83 -5.14
C SER A 215 3.88 -18.25 -6.61
N LYS A 216 4.96 -18.71 -7.24
CA LYS A 216 4.93 -19.24 -8.63
C LYS A 216 4.07 -20.49 -8.77
N LYS A 217 4.16 -21.41 -7.81
CA LYS A 217 3.36 -22.64 -7.79
C LYS A 217 1.87 -22.30 -7.69
N LEU A 218 1.52 -21.37 -6.81
CA LEU A 218 0.15 -20.87 -6.68
C LEU A 218 -0.34 -20.24 -7.99
N ALA A 219 0.41 -19.29 -8.56
CA ALA A 219 0.02 -18.61 -9.80
C ALA A 219 -0.25 -19.59 -10.94
N LYS A 220 0.63 -20.60 -11.11
CA LYS A 220 0.45 -21.65 -12.13
C LYS A 220 -0.76 -22.53 -11.86
N ASN A 221 -1.08 -22.81 -10.60
CA ASN A 221 -2.25 -23.60 -10.25
C ASN A 221 -3.54 -22.82 -10.54
N LEU A 222 -3.60 -21.54 -10.14
CA LEU A 222 -4.73 -20.65 -10.42
C LEU A 222 -4.96 -20.51 -11.93
N LEU A 223 -3.90 -20.31 -12.73
CA LEU A 223 -4.02 -20.19 -14.20
C LEU A 223 -4.43 -21.49 -14.91
N LYS A 224 -4.24 -22.66 -14.31
CA LYS A 224 -4.67 -23.95 -14.89
C LYS A 224 -6.19 -24.14 -14.85
N GLU A 225 -6.85 -23.51 -13.89
CA GLU A 225 -8.30 -23.58 -13.71
C GLU A 225 -9.02 -23.01 -14.93
N ALA A 226 -10.06 -23.71 -15.41
CA ALA A 226 -10.75 -23.34 -16.64
C ALA A 226 -11.35 -21.92 -16.60
N GLU A 227 -11.71 -21.44 -15.41
CA GLU A 227 -12.28 -20.12 -15.17
C GLU A 227 -11.24 -18.99 -15.34
N ASN A 228 -9.97 -19.28 -15.01
CA ASN A 228 -8.90 -18.29 -14.88
C ASN A 228 -7.94 -18.27 -16.09
N ARG A 229 -8.00 -19.26 -16.99
CA ARG A 229 -7.11 -19.36 -18.17
C ARG A 229 -7.06 -18.12 -19.05
N ASN A 230 -8.18 -17.42 -19.19
CA ASN A 230 -8.30 -16.22 -20.04
C ASN A 230 -8.30 -14.92 -19.21
N ASN A 231 -8.07 -14.99 -17.89
CA ASN A 231 -8.10 -13.82 -17.03
C ASN A 231 -6.77 -13.05 -17.13
N LEU A 232 -6.78 -11.97 -17.93
CA LEU A 232 -5.60 -11.14 -18.17
C LEU A 232 -5.04 -10.47 -16.90
N ALA A 233 -5.88 -10.17 -15.91
CA ALA A 233 -5.39 -9.60 -14.65
C ALA A 233 -4.52 -10.62 -13.89
N LEU A 234 -4.89 -11.90 -13.87
CA LEU A 234 -4.05 -12.96 -13.29
C LEU A 234 -2.74 -13.16 -14.06
N TRP A 235 -2.79 -13.13 -15.40
CA TRP A 235 -1.58 -13.17 -16.23
C TRP A 235 -0.66 -11.98 -15.96
N LYS A 236 -1.23 -10.77 -15.81
CA LYS A 236 -0.48 -9.55 -15.46
C LYS A 236 0.27 -9.73 -14.14
N GLU A 237 -0.41 -10.20 -13.09
CA GLU A 237 0.22 -10.41 -11.78
C GLU A 237 1.28 -11.54 -11.80
N TYR A 238 1.04 -12.63 -12.54
CA TYR A 238 2.02 -13.70 -12.68
C TYR A 238 3.28 -13.23 -13.43
N ALA A 239 3.11 -12.50 -14.53
CA ALA A 239 4.22 -11.95 -15.29
C ALA A 239 5.04 -10.95 -14.44
N HIS A 240 4.36 -10.08 -13.67
CA HIS A 240 5.02 -9.16 -12.75
C HIS A 240 5.75 -9.90 -11.62
N LEU A 241 5.17 -10.96 -11.06
CA LEU A 241 5.84 -11.80 -10.06
C LEU A 241 7.15 -12.40 -10.59
N GLU A 242 7.17 -12.91 -11.83
CA GLU A 242 8.40 -13.41 -12.47
C GLU A 242 9.44 -12.31 -12.65
N TRP A 243 9.01 -11.09 -12.98
CA TRP A 243 9.87 -9.92 -13.12
C TRP A 243 10.52 -9.54 -11.78
N LEU A 244 9.73 -9.49 -10.69
CA LEU A 244 10.21 -9.16 -9.35
C LEU A 244 11.24 -10.17 -8.82
N LEU A 245 11.12 -11.43 -9.23
CA LEU A 245 12.07 -12.48 -8.89
C LEU A 245 13.34 -12.47 -9.76
N GLY A 246 13.45 -11.54 -10.71
CA GLY A 246 14.61 -11.37 -11.60
C GLY A 246 14.61 -12.27 -12.83
N ASN A 247 13.54 -13.03 -13.10
CA ASN A 247 13.45 -13.91 -14.27
C ASN A 247 12.90 -13.13 -15.47
N LEU A 248 13.66 -12.15 -15.96
CA LEU A 248 13.19 -11.18 -16.95
C LEU A 248 12.72 -11.86 -18.25
N GLU A 249 13.49 -12.81 -18.79
CA GLU A 249 13.12 -13.49 -20.04
C GLU A 249 11.85 -14.34 -19.89
N ASP A 250 11.66 -14.99 -18.75
CA ASP A 250 10.45 -15.78 -18.52
C ASP A 250 9.24 -14.88 -18.28
N SER A 251 9.40 -13.77 -17.57
CA SER A 251 8.38 -12.73 -17.45
C SER A 251 7.95 -12.19 -18.81
N ARG A 252 8.91 -11.86 -19.69
CA ARG A 252 8.64 -11.42 -21.07
C ARG A 252 7.83 -12.45 -21.86
N LYS A 253 8.19 -13.73 -21.78
CA LYS A 253 7.42 -14.81 -22.43
C LYS A 253 5.98 -14.91 -21.89
N VAL A 254 5.80 -14.75 -20.58
CA VAL A 254 4.47 -14.77 -19.95
C VAL A 254 3.64 -13.58 -20.42
N PHE A 255 4.21 -12.37 -20.46
CA PHE A 255 3.54 -11.19 -21.03
C PHE A 255 3.17 -11.39 -22.49
N ASP A 256 4.12 -11.83 -23.32
CA ASP A 256 3.90 -12.08 -24.75
C ASP A 256 2.78 -13.11 -24.97
N THR A 257 2.75 -14.18 -24.18
CA THR A 257 1.70 -15.20 -24.24
C THR A 257 0.34 -14.61 -23.89
N ALA A 258 0.26 -13.83 -22.82
CA ALA A 258 -0.99 -13.20 -22.39
C ALA A 258 -1.52 -12.20 -23.42
N ILE A 259 -0.63 -11.41 -24.04
CA ILE A 259 -1.01 -10.49 -25.12
C ILE A 259 -1.54 -11.28 -26.31
N THR A 260 -0.87 -12.35 -26.74
CA THR A 260 -1.33 -13.21 -27.86
C THR A 260 -2.73 -13.78 -27.62
N LEU A 261 -3.05 -14.18 -26.38
CA LEU A 261 -4.36 -14.73 -26.03
C LEU A 261 -5.51 -13.71 -26.19
N ALA A 262 -5.23 -12.42 -26.03
CA ALA A 262 -6.24 -11.37 -26.02
C ALA A 262 -6.09 -10.32 -27.14
N THR A 263 -5.15 -10.49 -28.07
CA THR A 263 -4.83 -9.42 -29.04
C THR A 263 -6.03 -9.01 -29.91
N SER A 264 -6.96 -9.93 -30.16
CA SER A 264 -8.17 -9.67 -30.93
C SER A 264 -9.15 -8.70 -30.25
N GLN A 265 -9.00 -8.45 -28.95
CA GLN A 265 -9.88 -7.56 -28.17
C GLN A 265 -9.44 -6.08 -28.26
N GLY A 266 -8.20 -5.82 -28.67
CA GLY A 266 -7.71 -4.49 -29.01
C GLY A 266 -7.74 -3.46 -27.87
N LEU A 267 -7.83 -2.19 -28.23
CA LEU A 267 -7.82 -1.03 -27.32
C LEU A 267 -9.06 -0.89 -26.42
N GLN A 268 -10.09 -1.71 -26.66
CA GLN A 268 -11.35 -1.66 -25.92
C GLN A 268 -11.33 -2.52 -24.64
N ASN A 269 -10.35 -3.41 -24.48
CA ASN A 269 -10.23 -4.23 -23.29
C ASN A 269 -9.33 -3.54 -22.22
N PRO A 270 -9.88 -3.22 -21.02
CA PRO A 270 -9.13 -2.54 -19.96
C PRO A 270 -7.96 -3.39 -19.43
N ALA A 271 -8.19 -4.70 -19.27
CA ALA A 271 -7.22 -5.62 -18.72
C ALA A 271 -6.04 -5.84 -19.69
N LEU A 272 -6.29 -5.81 -21.01
CA LEU A 272 -5.22 -5.84 -22.01
C LEU A 272 -4.41 -4.54 -22.01
N CYS A 273 -5.08 -3.38 -21.96
CA CYS A 273 -4.41 -2.10 -21.83
C CYS A 273 -3.57 -2.02 -20.55
N SER A 274 -4.11 -2.43 -19.40
CA SER A 274 -3.39 -2.48 -18.12
C SER A 274 -2.18 -3.41 -18.17
N LEU A 275 -2.30 -4.57 -18.80
CA LEU A 275 -1.20 -5.52 -18.97
C LEU A 275 -0.07 -4.94 -19.84
N CYS A 276 -0.42 -4.36 -21.00
CA CYS A 276 0.55 -3.71 -21.88
C CYS A 276 1.19 -2.47 -21.21
N LEU A 277 0.42 -1.70 -20.45
CA LEU A 277 0.93 -0.56 -19.69
C LEU A 277 1.99 -1.00 -18.69
N LEU A 278 1.69 -1.99 -17.85
CA LEU A 278 2.67 -2.48 -16.87
C LEU A 278 3.90 -3.05 -17.57
N TYR A 279 3.73 -3.85 -18.63
CA TYR A 279 4.86 -4.42 -19.35
C TYR A 279 5.78 -3.35 -19.94
N THR A 280 5.20 -2.30 -20.53
CA THR A 280 5.96 -1.18 -21.09
C THR A 280 6.66 -0.35 -20.03
N GLN A 281 6.01 -0.09 -18.89
CA GLN A 281 6.62 0.60 -17.75
C GLN A 281 7.81 -0.19 -17.18
N LEU A 282 7.68 -1.50 -17.02
CA LEU A 282 8.75 -2.38 -16.55
C LEU A 282 9.97 -2.36 -17.49
N GLU A 283 9.74 -2.43 -18.81
CA GLU A 283 10.84 -2.35 -19.80
C GLU A 283 11.54 -0.99 -19.78
N LEU A 284 10.82 0.11 -19.50
CA LEU A 284 11.43 1.44 -19.37
C LEU A 284 12.29 1.59 -18.12
N GLU A 285 11.85 1.02 -16.99
CA GLU A 285 12.63 1.07 -15.75
C GLU A 285 13.85 0.13 -15.79
N ALA A 286 13.77 -0.99 -16.51
CA ALA A 286 14.92 -1.88 -16.71
C ALA A 286 16.07 -1.26 -17.52
N VAL A 287 15.84 -0.14 -18.23
CA VAL A 287 16.89 0.56 -19.00
C VAL A 287 17.91 1.22 -18.07
N GLU A 288 17.54 1.53 -16.83
CA GLU A 288 18.45 2.17 -15.88
C GLU A 288 19.63 1.27 -15.48
N ASP A 289 19.47 -0.06 -15.57
CA ASP A 289 20.51 -1.04 -15.24
C ASP A 289 21.34 -1.48 -16.46
N ALA A 290 20.97 -1.09 -17.69
CA ALA A 290 21.63 -1.54 -18.92
C ALA A 290 21.73 -0.44 -19.99
N VAL A 291 22.95 -0.18 -20.47
CA VAL A 291 23.22 0.70 -21.62
C VAL A 291 22.54 0.13 -22.87
N GLY A 292 21.36 0.63 -23.27
CA GLY A 292 20.77 0.21 -24.54
C GLY A 292 19.42 0.81 -24.92
N GLY A 293 19.34 1.37 -26.13
CA GLY A 293 18.08 1.80 -26.77
C GLY A 293 17.11 0.65 -27.15
N ALA A 294 17.50 -0.61 -26.90
CA ALA A 294 16.73 -1.81 -27.25
C ALA A 294 15.46 -2.02 -26.40
N ALA A 295 15.43 -1.47 -25.19
CA ALA A 295 14.27 -1.57 -24.30
C ALA A 295 13.21 -0.51 -24.62
N THR A 296 13.63 0.71 -24.96
CA THR A 296 12.75 1.76 -25.51
C THR A 296 12.07 1.28 -26.80
N SER A 297 12.80 0.62 -27.69
CA SER A 297 12.24 0.06 -28.93
C SER A 297 11.28 -1.11 -28.68
N ARG A 298 11.50 -1.90 -27.63
CA ARG A 298 10.55 -2.94 -27.19
C ARG A 298 9.27 -2.34 -26.63
N ALA A 299 9.37 -1.31 -25.77
CA ALA A 299 8.20 -0.61 -25.24
C ALA A 299 7.35 0.00 -26.38
N VAL A 300 7.98 0.62 -27.37
CA VAL A 300 7.30 1.13 -28.57
C VAL A 300 6.64 -0.01 -29.36
N HIS A 301 7.29 -1.17 -29.49
CA HIS A 301 6.72 -2.34 -30.18
C HIS A 301 5.42 -2.82 -29.50
N ILE A 302 5.43 -2.98 -28.18
CA ILE A 302 4.27 -3.45 -27.40
C ILE A 302 3.08 -2.53 -27.60
N LEU A 303 3.28 -1.21 -27.43
CA LEU A 303 2.22 -0.21 -27.60
C LEU A 303 1.74 -0.09 -29.04
N THR A 304 2.63 -0.28 -30.02
CA THR A 304 2.25 -0.29 -31.44
C THR A 304 1.38 -1.50 -31.76
N LYS A 305 1.77 -2.69 -31.27
CA LYS A 305 1.01 -3.93 -31.49
C LYS A 305 -0.35 -3.94 -30.81
N LEU A 306 -0.46 -3.34 -29.63
CA LEU A 306 -1.74 -3.16 -28.95
C LEU A 306 -2.75 -2.39 -29.83
N ALA A 307 -2.30 -1.34 -30.53
CA ALA A 307 -3.16 -0.53 -31.38
C ALA A 307 -3.48 -1.14 -32.75
N GLU A 308 -2.60 -2.00 -33.28
CA GLU A 308 -2.81 -2.67 -34.58
C GLU A 308 -3.94 -3.72 -34.56
N CYS A 309 -4.31 -4.25 -33.39
CA CYS A 309 -5.31 -5.32 -33.21
C CYS A 309 -5.06 -6.57 -34.09
N GLY A 310 -3.83 -6.76 -34.57
CA GLY A 310 -3.41 -7.89 -35.41
C GLY A 310 -2.75 -9.02 -34.62
N LEU A 311 -2.25 -10.07 -35.28
CA LEU A 311 -1.51 -11.14 -34.61
C LEU A 311 -0.30 -10.59 -33.86
N TYR A 312 -0.24 -10.80 -32.54
CA TYR A 312 0.89 -10.40 -31.73
C TYR A 312 2.11 -11.28 -32.04
N SER A 313 3.26 -10.63 -32.18
CA SER A 313 4.55 -11.30 -32.32
C SER A 313 5.52 -10.69 -31.32
N ALA A 314 6.25 -11.54 -30.60
CA ALA A 314 7.33 -11.13 -29.70
C ALA A 314 8.32 -10.19 -30.41
N TYR A 315 8.94 -9.29 -29.65
CA TYR A 315 9.83 -8.27 -30.19
C TYR A 315 11.08 -8.89 -30.86
N LYS A 316 11.34 -8.53 -32.12
CA LYS A 316 12.47 -9.04 -32.94
C LYS A 316 13.51 -7.98 -33.33
N GLY A 317 13.46 -6.78 -32.74
CA GLY A 317 14.52 -5.77 -32.91
C GLY A 317 14.15 -4.51 -33.71
N GLN A 318 13.09 -4.51 -34.51
CA GLN A 318 12.70 -3.32 -35.29
C GLN A 318 11.19 -3.08 -35.30
N VAL A 319 10.81 -1.81 -35.12
CA VAL A 319 9.44 -1.33 -35.25
C VAL A 319 9.35 -0.46 -36.51
N SER A 320 8.45 -0.80 -37.42
CA SER A 320 8.26 -0.03 -38.66
C SER A 320 7.71 1.36 -38.36
N PRO A 321 8.28 2.46 -38.91
CA PRO A 321 7.73 3.80 -38.75
C PRO A 321 6.28 3.93 -39.27
N VAL A 322 5.91 3.16 -40.29
CA VAL A 322 4.54 3.14 -40.84
C VAL A 322 3.56 2.59 -39.81
N ASN A 323 3.98 1.57 -39.08
CA ASN A 323 3.16 0.94 -38.04
C ASN A 323 2.97 1.88 -36.85
N ILE A 324 4.00 2.64 -36.48
CA ILE A 324 3.91 3.70 -35.45
C ILE A 324 2.88 4.76 -35.85
N LEU A 325 2.88 5.22 -37.10
CA LEU A 325 1.91 6.21 -37.58
C LEU A 325 0.47 5.66 -37.60
N LYS A 326 0.28 4.39 -37.98
CA LYS A 326 -1.03 3.72 -37.92
C LYS A 326 -1.52 3.58 -36.49
N ALA A 327 -0.66 3.11 -35.59
CA ALA A 327 -0.96 2.99 -34.17
C ALA A 327 -1.35 4.34 -33.56
N ARG A 328 -0.64 5.43 -33.91
CA ARG A 328 -0.98 6.78 -33.46
C ARG A 328 -2.41 7.17 -33.82
N LYS A 329 -2.80 6.97 -35.09
CA LYS A 329 -4.18 7.26 -35.54
C LYS A 329 -5.22 6.39 -34.83
N ALA A 330 -4.91 5.12 -34.57
CA ALA A 330 -5.79 4.22 -33.84
C ALA A 330 -5.98 4.66 -32.38
N TYR A 331 -4.90 5.06 -31.69
CA TYR A 331 -4.99 5.63 -30.35
C TYR A 331 -5.76 6.95 -30.32
N GLU A 332 -5.51 7.86 -31.27
CA GLU A 332 -6.25 9.13 -31.37
C GLU A 332 -7.75 8.85 -31.53
N TYR A 333 -8.13 7.94 -32.43
CA TYR A 333 -9.53 7.57 -32.61
C TYR A 333 -10.15 6.95 -31.35
N ALA A 334 -9.45 6.00 -30.71
CA ALA A 334 -9.93 5.37 -29.48
C ALA A 334 -10.02 6.37 -28.31
N PHE A 335 -9.05 7.28 -28.19
CA PHE A 335 -9.04 8.35 -27.20
C PHE A 335 -10.24 9.28 -27.40
N LEU A 336 -10.48 9.75 -28.63
CA LEU A 336 -11.68 10.56 -28.92
C LEU A 336 -12.97 9.81 -28.59
N GLY A 337 -13.06 8.52 -28.92
CA GLY A 337 -14.22 7.68 -28.59
C GLY A 337 -14.50 7.62 -27.08
N CYS A 338 -13.46 7.39 -26.27
CA CYS A 338 -13.60 7.41 -24.81
C CYS A 338 -14.03 8.78 -24.27
N LEU A 339 -13.60 9.87 -24.89
CA LEU A 339 -13.98 11.24 -24.50
C LEU A 339 -15.42 11.63 -24.88
N THR A 340 -16.00 11.02 -25.92
CA THR A 340 -17.35 11.32 -26.42
C THR A 340 -18.44 10.42 -25.84
N GLU A 341 -18.16 9.12 -25.63
CA GLU A 341 -19.14 8.13 -25.17
C GLU A 341 -19.45 8.20 -23.66
N SER A 342 -18.65 8.93 -22.87
CA SER A 342 -18.87 9.14 -21.42
C SER A 342 -20.08 10.06 -21.09
N SER A 343 -20.83 10.48 -22.12
CA SER A 343 -22.03 11.34 -22.05
C SER A 343 -23.35 10.58 -21.81
N LEU A 344 -23.36 9.25 -21.97
CA LEU A 344 -24.61 8.46 -21.89
C LEU A 344 -24.76 7.77 -20.54
N LEU A 345 -25.84 8.11 -19.83
CA LEU A 345 -26.31 7.53 -18.56
C LEU A 345 -26.28 5.99 -18.61
N CYS A 346 -25.52 5.35 -17.72
CA CYS A 346 -25.48 3.90 -17.62
C CYS A 346 -25.21 3.44 -16.19
N ASP A 347 -25.76 2.27 -15.85
CA ASP A 347 -25.69 1.58 -14.55
C ASP A 347 -24.30 1.58 -13.90
N SER A 348 -24.29 1.56 -12.57
CA SER A 348 -23.10 1.73 -11.71
C SER A 348 -21.96 0.74 -12.01
N THR A 349 -22.26 -0.52 -12.31
CA THR A 349 -21.24 -1.56 -12.61
C THR A 349 -20.60 -1.37 -13.98
N VAL A 350 -21.38 -0.97 -14.98
CA VAL A 350 -20.91 -0.70 -16.33
C VAL A 350 -20.11 0.61 -16.37
N ALA A 351 -20.49 1.60 -15.54
CA ALA A 351 -19.73 2.82 -15.37
C ALA A 351 -18.31 2.55 -14.80
N THR A 352 -18.17 1.70 -13.79
CA THR A 352 -16.86 1.33 -13.21
C THR A 352 -15.98 0.57 -14.20
N MET A 353 -16.53 -0.35 -14.99
CA MET A 353 -15.74 -1.04 -16.03
C MET A 353 -15.27 -0.09 -17.13
N ARG A 354 -16.07 0.91 -17.52
CA ARG A 354 -15.68 1.93 -18.53
C ARG A 354 -14.64 2.91 -18.00
N ALA A 355 -14.70 3.25 -16.71
CA ALA A 355 -13.71 4.05 -16.01
C ALA A 355 -12.31 3.46 -16.15
N ASP A 356 -12.18 2.16 -15.86
CA ASP A 356 -10.90 1.44 -15.90
C ASP A 356 -10.34 1.31 -17.32
N VAL A 357 -11.21 1.20 -18.33
CA VAL A 357 -10.83 1.22 -19.76
C VAL A 357 -10.23 2.56 -20.12
N ALA A 358 -10.92 3.65 -19.80
CA ALA A 358 -10.48 5.00 -20.15
C ALA A 358 -9.12 5.31 -19.51
N VAL A 359 -8.94 5.02 -18.22
CA VAL A 359 -7.67 5.27 -17.50
C VAL A 359 -6.51 4.50 -18.13
N SER A 360 -6.69 3.19 -18.35
CA SER A 360 -5.63 2.33 -18.90
C SER A 360 -5.29 2.70 -20.34
N LEU A 361 -6.28 3.06 -21.16
CA LEU A 361 -6.08 3.52 -22.54
C LEU A 361 -5.33 4.85 -22.60
N VAL A 362 -5.74 5.84 -21.79
CA VAL A 362 -5.10 7.16 -21.73
C VAL A 362 -3.64 7.01 -21.32
N ALA A 363 -3.35 6.16 -20.33
CA ALA A 363 -2.00 5.90 -19.88
C ALA A 363 -1.13 5.24 -20.97
N CYS A 364 -1.67 4.23 -21.68
CA CYS A 364 -0.99 3.63 -22.84
C CYS A 364 -0.72 4.65 -23.95
N PHE A 365 -1.69 5.50 -24.28
CA PHE A 365 -1.55 6.52 -25.31
C PHE A 365 -0.53 7.60 -24.93
N ALA A 366 -0.59 8.09 -23.68
CA ALA A 366 0.36 9.06 -23.18
C ALA A 366 1.79 8.50 -23.19
N LEU A 367 1.98 7.24 -22.77
CA LEU A 367 3.30 6.60 -22.81
C LEU A 367 3.77 6.37 -24.26
N PHE A 368 2.87 6.04 -25.19
CA PHE A 368 3.18 5.93 -26.61
C PHE A 368 3.64 7.29 -27.19
N GLN A 369 2.97 8.38 -26.84
CA GLN A 369 3.37 9.73 -27.23
C GLN A 369 4.70 10.14 -26.59
N TYR A 370 4.92 9.78 -25.33
CA TYR A 370 6.19 10.00 -24.65
C TYR A 370 7.37 9.38 -25.40
N LEU A 371 7.22 8.12 -25.81
CA LEU A 371 8.29 7.36 -26.49
C LEU A 371 8.50 7.73 -27.95
N THR A 372 7.47 8.26 -28.64
CA THR A 372 7.53 8.53 -30.09
C THR A 372 7.66 10.01 -30.46
N VAL A 373 7.28 10.92 -29.56
CA VAL A 373 7.31 12.38 -29.80
C VAL A 373 8.03 13.10 -28.67
N GLY A 374 7.73 12.78 -27.41
CA GLY A 374 8.35 13.37 -26.23
C GLY A 374 7.36 13.75 -25.13
N ILE A 375 7.90 14.33 -24.05
CA ILE A 375 7.13 14.61 -22.83
C ILE A 375 5.96 15.57 -23.03
N GLU A 376 6.12 16.61 -23.85
CA GLU A 376 5.07 17.59 -24.08
C GLU A 376 3.84 16.98 -24.78
N ALA A 377 4.05 16.00 -25.67
CA ALA A 377 2.95 15.30 -26.33
C ALA A 377 2.19 14.40 -25.36
N ALA A 378 2.92 13.71 -24.48
CA ALA A 378 2.32 12.89 -23.42
C ALA A 378 1.54 13.73 -22.41
N ASP A 379 2.09 14.89 -22.00
CA ASP A 379 1.45 15.79 -21.05
C ASP A 379 0.15 16.37 -21.61
N ARG A 380 0.12 16.71 -22.91
CA ARG A 380 -1.12 17.15 -23.60
C ARG A 380 -2.22 16.09 -23.57
N VAL A 381 -1.89 14.82 -23.78
CA VAL A 381 -2.87 13.71 -23.70
C VAL A 381 -3.50 13.66 -22.32
N TYR A 382 -2.69 13.72 -21.25
CA TYR A 382 -3.22 13.74 -19.89
C TYR A 382 -4.05 14.99 -19.60
N MET A 383 -3.60 16.19 -20.01
CA MET A 383 -4.37 17.42 -19.80
C MET A 383 -5.76 17.36 -20.45
N GLN A 384 -5.83 16.92 -21.71
CA GLN A 384 -7.11 16.77 -22.43
C GLN A 384 -8.03 15.75 -21.75
N ALA A 385 -7.49 14.63 -21.28
CA ALA A 385 -8.27 13.63 -20.54
C ALA A 385 -8.80 14.21 -19.21
N LEU A 386 -7.93 14.87 -18.44
CA LEU A 386 -8.28 15.45 -17.14
C LEU A 386 -9.34 16.55 -17.26
N GLU A 387 -9.22 17.44 -18.25
CA GLU A 387 -10.21 18.48 -18.54
C GLU A 387 -11.58 17.86 -18.80
N LYS A 388 -11.64 16.85 -19.68
CA LYS A 388 -12.91 16.23 -20.07
C LYS A 388 -13.54 15.42 -18.94
N THR A 389 -12.76 14.60 -18.23
CA THR A 389 -13.23 13.86 -17.06
C THR A 389 -13.69 14.81 -15.95
N SER A 390 -13.05 15.98 -15.81
CA SER A 390 -13.46 17.01 -14.86
C SER A 390 -14.81 17.65 -15.19
N GLU A 391 -15.10 17.94 -16.47
CA GLU A 391 -16.42 18.44 -16.90
C GLU A 391 -17.53 17.46 -16.50
N LEU A 392 -17.33 16.17 -16.79
CA LEU A 392 -18.28 15.11 -16.49
C LEU A 392 -18.50 14.92 -14.99
N PHE A 393 -17.44 15.06 -14.19
CA PHE A 393 -17.52 14.99 -12.73
C PHE A 393 -18.37 16.13 -12.14
N LEU A 394 -18.29 17.34 -12.69
CA LEU A 394 -19.07 18.48 -12.21
C LEU A 394 -20.58 18.27 -12.39
N HIS A 395 -20.97 17.56 -13.46
CA HIS A 395 -22.37 17.20 -13.72
C HIS A 395 -22.92 16.09 -12.81
N LYS A 396 -22.08 15.21 -12.26
CA LYS A 396 -22.49 14.11 -11.36
C LYS A 396 -22.61 14.52 -9.88
N LYS A 397 -22.08 15.68 -9.50
CA LYS A 397 -22.01 16.13 -8.09
C LYS A 397 -23.38 16.45 -7.46
N THR A 398 -24.45 16.48 -8.27
CA THR A 398 -25.83 16.78 -7.84
C THR A 398 -26.61 15.58 -7.28
N GLU A 399 -26.15 14.33 -7.43
CA GLU A 399 -27.00 13.16 -7.09
C GLU A 399 -26.37 12.08 -6.18
N ILE A 400 -25.06 12.11 -5.88
CA ILE A 400 -24.43 11.02 -5.11
C ILE A 400 -23.66 11.58 -3.91
N THR A 401 -24.32 11.66 -2.76
CA THR A 401 -23.68 11.92 -1.45
C THR A 401 -23.27 10.65 -0.72
N ASN A 402 -23.59 9.46 -1.22
CA ASN A 402 -23.38 8.22 -0.46
C ASN A 402 -22.68 7.15 -1.30
N LEU A 403 -21.72 6.48 -0.64
CA LEU A 403 -21.08 5.19 -0.95
C LEU A 403 -19.63 5.27 -1.46
N TRP A 404 -18.70 4.92 -0.55
CA TRP A 404 -17.40 4.28 -0.79
C TRP A 404 -16.65 4.79 -2.04
N THR A 405 -15.99 5.94 -1.93
CA THR A 405 -15.30 6.54 -3.08
C THR A 405 -13.94 5.89 -3.33
N GLN A 406 -13.94 4.92 -4.24
CA GLN A 406 -12.74 4.53 -5.00
C GLN A 406 -11.96 5.77 -5.46
N PRO A 407 -10.62 5.71 -5.65
CA PRO A 407 -9.89 6.81 -6.27
C PRO A 407 -10.61 7.19 -7.56
N THR A 408 -11.01 8.45 -7.67
CA THR A 408 -11.72 8.89 -8.87
C THR A 408 -10.80 8.65 -10.07
N GLU A 409 -11.34 8.30 -11.24
CA GLU A 409 -10.56 8.20 -12.50
C GLU A 409 -9.59 9.39 -12.66
N LEU A 410 -10.07 10.55 -12.25
CA LEU A 410 -9.33 11.80 -12.26
C LEU A 410 -8.12 11.80 -11.29
N GLU A 411 -8.23 11.22 -10.10
CA GLU A 411 -7.09 11.04 -9.18
C GLU A 411 -6.04 10.11 -9.80
N THR A 412 -6.47 8.98 -10.34
CA THR A 412 -5.59 7.99 -10.96
C THR A 412 -4.84 8.58 -12.16
N LEU A 413 -5.54 9.27 -13.07
CA LEU A 413 -4.93 9.97 -14.21
C LEU A 413 -3.95 11.07 -13.76
N THR A 414 -4.31 11.84 -12.73
CA THR A 414 -3.46 12.91 -12.20
C THR A 414 -2.17 12.35 -11.58
N LEU A 415 -2.29 11.22 -10.89
CA LEU A 415 -1.17 10.52 -10.30
C LEU A 415 -0.27 9.91 -11.38
N MET A 416 -0.82 9.24 -12.39
CA MET A 416 -0.08 8.71 -13.55
C MET A 416 0.67 9.81 -14.31
N ARG A 417 0.04 10.96 -14.56
CA ARG A 417 0.68 12.14 -15.16
C ARG A 417 1.88 12.61 -14.33
N SER A 418 1.67 12.77 -13.02
CA SER A 418 2.70 13.26 -12.09
C SER A 418 3.90 12.30 -11.99
N VAL A 419 3.62 11.00 -12.01
CA VAL A 419 4.63 9.93 -12.02
C VAL A 419 5.44 9.90 -13.32
N LEU A 420 4.80 10.08 -14.48
CA LEU A 420 5.50 10.20 -15.76
C LEU A 420 6.43 11.41 -15.81
N LEU A 421 5.96 12.58 -15.35
CA LEU A 421 6.78 13.79 -15.26
C LEU A 421 8.00 13.57 -14.34
N ARG A 422 7.80 12.92 -13.19
CA ARG A 422 8.91 12.55 -12.29
C ARG A 422 9.90 11.60 -12.95
N TYR A 423 9.43 10.57 -13.65
CA TYR A 423 10.29 9.64 -14.38
C TYR A 423 11.11 10.39 -15.43
N HIS A 424 10.47 11.28 -16.20
CA HIS A 424 11.16 12.09 -17.20
C HIS A 424 12.26 12.98 -16.58
N MET A 425 11.99 13.61 -15.42
CA MET A 425 12.97 14.39 -14.67
C MET A 425 14.13 13.55 -14.10
N LYS A 426 13.91 12.26 -13.84
CA LYS A 426 14.96 11.34 -13.37
C LYS A 426 15.91 10.98 -14.52
N VAL A 427 15.37 10.74 -15.71
CA VAL A 427 16.13 10.29 -16.89
C VAL A 427 16.73 11.47 -17.68
N ASN A 428 16.07 12.63 -17.69
CA ASN A 428 16.46 13.80 -18.49
C ASN A 428 16.54 15.07 -17.64
N VAL A 429 17.35 16.04 -18.09
CA VAL A 429 17.39 17.38 -17.51
C VAL A 429 16.10 18.13 -17.89
N TYR A 430 15.20 18.31 -16.92
CA TYR A 430 13.88 18.92 -17.14
C TYR A 430 13.52 19.88 -15.99
N PRO A 431 12.88 21.04 -16.27
CA PRO A 431 12.50 21.99 -15.23
C PRO A 431 11.47 21.42 -14.27
N LEU A 432 11.57 21.82 -12.99
CA LEU A 432 10.65 21.39 -11.94
C LEU A 432 9.26 22.05 -11.98
N GLY A 433 9.13 23.17 -12.69
CA GLY A 433 7.89 23.95 -12.77
C GLY A 433 6.64 23.11 -13.09
N PRO A 434 6.63 22.37 -14.21
CA PRO A 434 5.46 21.59 -14.65
C PRO A 434 5.02 20.51 -13.65
N LEU A 435 5.96 19.76 -13.08
CA LEU A 435 5.64 18.75 -12.06
C LEU A 435 5.05 19.41 -10.80
N ARG A 436 5.65 20.52 -10.35
CA ARG A 436 5.19 21.26 -9.17
C ARG A 436 3.79 21.85 -9.39
N GLU A 437 3.52 22.43 -10.55
CA GLU A 437 2.21 22.98 -10.89
C GLU A 437 1.14 21.89 -10.94
N THR A 438 1.47 20.75 -11.56
CA THR A 438 0.60 19.57 -11.59
C THR A 438 0.27 19.10 -10.18
N LEU A 439 1.28 18.92 -9.32
CA LEU A 439 1.07 18.46 -7.94
C LEU A 439 0.31 19.47 -7.08
N THR A 440 0.63 20.76 -7.18
CA THR A 440 -0.07 21.78 -6.37
C THR A 440 -1.52 21.97 -6.80
N SER A 441 -1.84 21.85 -8.10
CA SER A 441 -3.21 21.82 -8.60
C SER A 441 -3.96 20.57 -8.14
N ALA A 442 -3.32 19.40 -8.26
CA ALA A 442 -3.88 18.11 -7.86
C ALA A 442 -4.23 18.07 -6.37
N LEU A 443 -3.29 18.47 -5.49
CA LEU A 443 -3.46 18.41 -4.04
C LEU A 443 -4.48 19.43 -3.49
N LYS A 444 -4.74 20.52 -4.22
CA LYS A 444 -5.87 21.41 -3.91
C LYS A 444 -7.21 20.75 -4.21
N ARG A 445 -7.28 19.88 -5.22
CA ARG A 445 -8.49 19.16 -5.62
C ARG A 445 -8.70 17.88 -4.80
N PHE A 446 -7.61 17.20 -4.44
CA PHE A 446 -7.59 15.90 -3.77
C PHE A 446 -6.69 15.92 -2.53
N PRO A 447 -7.10 16.63 -1.46
CA PRO A 447 -6.28 16.77 -0.26
C PRO A 447 -6.08 15.46 0.52
N GLY A 448 -6.92 14.44 0.30
CA GLY A 448 -6.82 13.13 0.96
C GLY A 448 -5.88 12.12 0.30
N ASN A 449 -5.33 12.42 -0.89
CA ASN A 449 -4.53 11.44 -1.63
C ASN A 449 -3.08 11.37 -1.12
N HIS A 450 -2.77 10.34 -0.33
CA HIS A 450 -1.47 10.11 0.28
C HIS A 450 -0.32 9.98 -0.75
N SER A 451 -0.59 9.35 -1.90
CA SER A 451 0.41 9.11 -2.94
C SER A 451 0.86 10.41 -3.62
N LEU A 452 -0.07 11.33 -3.87
CA LEU A 452 0.25 12.67 -4.38
C LEU A 452 1.05 13.49 -3.36
N TRP A 453 0.70 13.43 -2.07
CA TRP A 453 1.45 14.11 -1.03
C TRP A 453 2.87 13.56 -0.87
N ARG A 454 3.03 12.24 -0.89
CA ARG A 454 4.34 11.58 -0.87
C ARG A 454 5.21 12.05 -2.03
N LEU A 455 4.64 12.07 -3.23
CA LEU A 455 5.32 12.56 -4.44
C LEU A 455 5.72 14.04 -4.31
N TYR A 456 4.85 14.89 -3.76
CA TYR A 456 5.14 16.30 -3.51
C TYR A 456 6.27 16.51 -2.52
N VAL A 457 6.23 15.86 -1.35
CA VAL A 457 7.28 15.99 -0.31
C VAL A 457 8.63 15.50 -0.83
N GLN A 458 8.67 14.35 -1.50
CA GLN A 458 9.91 13.83 -2.11
C GLN A 458 10.49 14.76 -3.17
N THR A 459 9.62 15.47 -3.90
CA THR A 459 10.03 16.44 -4.91
C THR A 459 10.55 17.72 -4.26
N GLU A 460 9.80 18.37 -3.38
CA GLU A 460 10.22 19.65 -2.77
C GLU A 460 11.44 19.52 -1.85
N ASN A 461 11.60 18.39 -1.15
CA ASN A 461 12.76 18.18 -0.27
C ASN A 461 14.10 18.18 -1.03
N LYS A 462 14.10 17.82 -2.33
CA LYS A 462 15.31 17.86 -3.17
C LYS A 462 15.74 19.27 -3.56
N TYR A 463 14.84 20.27 -3.53
CA TYR A 463 15.08 21.59 -4.14
C TYR A 463 14.99 22.77 -3.15
N HIS A 464 15.07 22.51 -1.84
CA HIS A 464 15.31 23.48 -0.75
C HIS A 464 14.42 24.74 -0.70
N ASN A 465 13.20 24.73 -1.25
CA ASN A 465 12.28 25.88 -1.19
C ASN A 465 11.23 25.76 -0.06
N ALA A 466 11.71 25.86 1.19
CA ALA A 466 10.88 25.64 2.38
C ALA A 466 9.73 26.66 2.53
N SER A 467 9.96 27.94 2.22
CA SER A 467 8.96 28.99 2.39
C SER A 467 7.76 28.80 1.45
N ARG A 468 7.99 28.39 0.21
CA ARG A 468 6.93 28.06 -0.75
C ARG A 468 6.12 26.85 -0.31
N ALA A 469 6.81 25.77 0.08
CA ALA A 469 6.15 24.56 0.56
C ALA A 469 5.26 24.85 1.78
N ARG A 470 5.76 25.63 2.74
CA ARG A 470 4.99 26.07 3.93
C ARG A 470 3.71 26.81 3.55
N ARG A 471 3.83 27.84 2.70
CA ARG A 471 2.65 28.60 2.21
C ARG A 471 1.64 27.72 1.51
N PHE A 472 2.12 26.70 0.77
CA PHE A 472 1.24 25.76 0.11
C PHE A 472 0.50 24.87 1.10
N PHE A 473 1.21 24.23 2.05
CA PHE A 473 0.59 23.45 3.12
C PHE A 473 -0.44 24.29 3.90
N ASP A 474 -0.06 25.49 4.34
CA ASP A 474 -0.95 26.41 5.07
C ASP A 474 -2.20 26.79 4.24
N SER A 475 -2.10 26.83 2.91
CA SER A 475 -3.24 27.11 2.04
C SER A 475 -4.19 25.92 1.88
N VAL A 476 -3.68 24.69 1.92
CA VAL A 476 -4.50 23.48 1.77
C VAL A 476 -5.12 23.10 3.11
N THR A 477 -4.38 23.19 4.22
CA THR A 477 -4.87 22.85 5.56
C THR A 477 -6.01 23.76 6.03
N ARG A 478 -6.07 25.01 5.56
CA ARG A 478 -7.19 25.93 5.85
C ARG A 478 -8.48 25.58 5.13
N ASN A 479 -8.38 24.88 4.00
CA ASN A 479 -9.52 24.61 3.10
C ASN A 479 -9.97 23.15 3.13
N ALA A 480 -9.23 22.27 3.81
CA ALA A 480 -9.49 20.85 3.82
C ALA A 480 -9.81 20.37 5.24
N ASP A 481 -10.97 19.74 5.40
CA ASP A 481 -11.41 19.11 6.65
C ASP A 481 -10.75 17.74 6.86
N MET A 482 -9.52 17.52 6.36
CA MET A 482 -8.82 16.23 6.45
C MET A 482 -7.52 16.38 7.24
N ILE A 483 -7.14 15.33 7.97
CA ILE A 483 -5.88 15.31 8.74
C ILE A 483 -4.64 15.07 7.85
N THR A 484 -4.83 14.44 6.67
CA THR A 484 -3.75 14.08 5.74
C THR A 484 -2.82 15.25 5.37
N PRO A 485 -3.31 16.45 4.96
CA PRO A 485 -2.45 17.59 4.67
C PRO A 485 -1.61 18.05 5.88
N GLN A 486 -2.15 17.99 7.09
CA GLN A 486 -1.43 18.38 8.31
C GLN A 486 -0.34 17.36 8.66
N LEU A 487 -0.64 16.06 8.55
CA LEU A 487 0.34 14.98 8.73
C LEU A 487 1.52 15.12 7.77
N PHE A 488 1.26 15.34 6.47
CA PHE A 488 2.32 15.54 5.50
C PHE A 488 3.08 16.87 5.67
N ALA A 489 2.45 17.91 6.20
CA ALA A 489 3.13 19.16 6.56
C ALA A 489 4.16 18.93 7.69
N ILE A 490 3.77 18.20 8.73
CA ILE A 490 4.65 17.79 9.83
C ILE A 490 5.79 16.91 9.30
N TYR A 491 5.46 15.88 8.53
CA TYR A 491 6.44 14.98 7.91
C TYR A 491 7.45 15.73 7.04
N ALA A 492 7.01 16.70 6.23
CA ALA A 492 7.89 17.50 5.40
C ALA A 492 8.88 18.36 6.22
N GLU A 493 8.45 18.95 7.34
CA GLU A 493 9.37 19.67 8.24
C GLU A 493 10.31 18.72 8.99
N GLN A 494 9.85 17.53 9.39
CA GLN A 494 10.70 16.50 10.01
C GLN A 494 11.80 16.04 9.04
N LYS A 495 11.47 15.71 7.79
CA LYS A 495 12.47 15.37 6.75
C LYS A 495 13.45 16.50 6.46
N ARG A 496 13.00 17.75 6.55
CA ARG A 496 13.88 18.90 6.43
C ARG A 496 14.85 19.00 7.61
N LYS A 497 14.36 18.78 8.83
CA LYS A 497 15.21 18.73 10.03
C LYS A 497 16.25 17.62 9.92
N GLU A 498 15.85 16.40 9.56
CA GLU A 498 16.78 15.28 9.32
C GLU A 498 17.88 15.66 8.31
N LEU A 499 17.52 16.33 7.21
CA LEU A 499 18.48 16.77 6.20
C LEU A 499 19.46 17.83 6.75
N VAL A 500 18.97 18.84 7.48
CA VAL A 500 19.82 19.87 8.09
C VAL A 500 20.77 19.25 9.11
N ASP A 501 20.25 18.40 9.99
CA ASP A 501 21.03 17.70 11.02
C ASP A 501 22.09 16.78 10.36
N SER A 502 21.76 16.12 9.25
CA SER A 502 22.70 15.25 8.52
C SER A 502 23.89 16.02 7.91
N VAL A 503 23.67 17.25 7.46
CA VAL A 503 24.72 18.11 6.90
C VAL A 503 25.58 18.72 8.01
N GLN A 504 25.01 19.00 9.19
CA GLN A 504 25.73 19.56 10.34
C GLN A 504 26.62 18.55 11.06
N ARG A 505 26.31 17.25 11.01
CA ARG A 505 27.08 16.18 11.67
C ARG A 505 28.29 15.65 10.88
N VAL A 506 28.53 16.13 9.66
CA VAL A 506 29.75 15.78 8.92
C VAL A 506 30.89 16.64 9.47
N ASP A 507 31.87 15.99 10.14
CA ASP A 507 33.09 16.55 10.75
C ASP A 507 34.00 17.31 9.76
N ILE A 508 33.51 18.41 9.21
CA ILE A 508 34.31 19.45 8.59
C ILE A 508 33.98 20.68 9.42
N GLY A 509 34.93 21.11 10.27
CA GLY A 509 34.81 22.23 11.21
C GLY A 509 34.62 23.61 10.56
N GLY A 510 33.68 23.73 9.63
CA GLY A 510 33.18 24.95 9.05
C GLY A 510 31.76 25.20 9.55
N VAL A 511 31.64 26.15 10.47
CA VAL A 511 30.36 26.69 10.94
C VAL A 511 29.64 27.36 9.76
N TYR A 512 28.81 26.61 9.02
CA TYR A 512 27.79 27.18 8.14
C TYR A 512 26.49 27.37 8.92
N SER A 513 26.54 28.15 10.01
CA SER A 513 25.35 28.52 10.77
C SER A 513 24.65 29.72 10.11
N THR A 514 23.58 29.47 9.36
CA THR A 514 22.53 30.49 9.14
C THR A 514 21.14 30.02 9.54
N ILE A 515 20.96 28.76 9.95
CA ILE A 515 19.69 28.26 10.47
C ILE A 515 19.91 27.85 11.93
N PRO A 516 19.34 28.56 12.92
CA PRO A 516 19.37 28.10 14.30
C PRO A 516 18.60 26.78 14.41
N GLU A 517 19.24 25.73 14.94
CA GLU A 517 18.67 24.39 15.21
C GLU A 517 17.34 24.45 15.99
N SER A 518 17.16 25.50 16.79
CA SER A 518 15.97 25.76 17.60
C SER A 518 14.74 26.16 16.77
N GLY A 519 14.92 26.78 15.59
CA GLY A 519 13.82 27.32 14.79
C GLY A 519 12.92 26.24 14.17
N LEU A 520 13.52 25.19 13.59
CA LEU A 520 12.78 24.08 12.98
C LEU A 520 12.09 23.22 14.04
N SER A 521 12.76 22.93 15.15
CA SER A 521 12.21 22.16 16.26
C SER A 521 11.00 22.87 16.89
N ASN A 522 11.08 24.18 17.10
CA ASN A 522 9.94 24.97 17.58
C ASN A 522 8.79 24.97 16.57
N ARG A 523 9.07 25.04 15.26
CA ARG A 523 8.02 24.99 14.24
C ARG A 523 7.33 23.63 14.17
N ILE A 524 8.08 22.53 14.19
CA ILE A 524 7.51 21.18 14.23
C ILE A 524 6.61 21.03 15.46
N ARG A 525 7.05 21.53 16.62
CA ARG A 525 6.22 21.54 17.84
C ARG A 525 4.90 22.29 17.65
N VAL A 526 4.93 23.50 17.10
CA VAL A 526 3.72 24.31 16.85
C VAL A 526 2.78 23.60 15.87
N LEU A 527 3.31 22.92 14.85
CA LEU A 527 2.49 22.15 13.91
C LEU A 527 1.78 20.98 14.60
N PHE A 528 2.48 20.25 15.48
CA PHE A 528 1.85 19.20 16.29
C PHE A 528 0.78 19.77 17.22
N GLU A 529 1.10 20.82 17.99
CA GLU A 529 0.17 21.46 18.94
C GLU A 529 -1.10 21.95 18.23
N HIS A 530 -0.98 22.52 17.02
CA HIS A 530 -2.12 22.92 16.21
C HIS A 530 -2.91 21.71 15.67
N ALA A 531 -2.23 20.67 15.21
CA ALA A 531 -2.88 19.50 14.64
C ALA A 531 -3.71 18.74 15.68
N VAL A 532 -3.16 18.50 16.88
CA VAL A 532 -3.87 17.78 17.96
C VAL A 532 -5.04 18.55 18.55
N GLN A 533 -5.09 19.88 18.36
CA GLN A 533 -6.23 20.71 18.78
C GLN A 533 -7.42 20.65 17.80
N SER A 534 -7.21 20.10 16.60
CA SER A 534 -8.30 19.91 15.63
C SER A 534 -9.07 18.63 15.92
N ASP A 535 -10.38 18.61 15.69
CA ASP A 535 -11.23 17.43 15.95
C ASP A 535 -10.70 16.15 15.28
N ASN A 536 -10.31 16.26 14.00
CA ASN A 536 -9.75 15.13 13.24
C ASN A 536 -8.33 14.73 13.68
N GLY A 537 -7.58 15.66 14.28
CA GLY A 537 -6.24 15.39 14.77
C GLY A 537 -6.22 14.81 16.19
N ALA A 538 -7.11 15.26 17.06
CA ALA A 538 -7.28 14.73 18.41
C ALA A 538 -7.59 13.23 18.37
N HIS A 539 -8.45 12.80 17.43
CA HIS A 539 -8.79 11.40 17.24
C HIS A 539 -7.85 10.66 16.26
N CYS A 540 -6.65 11.19 15.97
CA CYS A 540 -5.67 10.57 15.08
C CYS A 540 -4.53 9.89 15.85
N PRO A 541 -4.52 8.55 15.97
CA PRO A 541 -3.49 7.80 16.67
C PRO A 541 -2.08 8.07 16.16
N LEU A 542 -1.86 8.06 14.85
CA LEU A 542 -0.56 8.34 14.23
C LEU A 542 0.02 9.67 14.65
N LEU A 543 -0.82 10.71 14.67
CA LEU A 543 -0.40 12.05 15.01
C LEU A 543 0.15 12.09 16.44
N TRP A 544 -0.56 11.46 17.37
CA TRP A 544 -0.13 11.34 18.76
C TRP A 544 1.16 10.55 18.89
N ARG A 545 1.28 9.39 18.23
CA ARG A 545 2.50 8.57 18.23
C ARG A 545 3.70 9.37 17.70
N MET A 546 3.53 10.04 16.56
CA MET A 546 4.54 10.93 15.97
C MET A 546 4.92 12.09 16.92
N TYR A 547 3.94 12.68 17.60
CA TYR A 547 4.18 13.80 18.52
C TYR A 547 4.93 13.35 19.77
N LEU A 548 4.55 12.21 20.36
CA LEU A 548 5.23 11.62 21.50
C LEU A 548 6.69 11.32 21.18
N HIS A 549 6.94 10.62 20.06
CA HIS A 549 8.27 10.35 19.57
C HIS A 549 9.08 11.65 19.40
N PHE A 550 8.47 12.67 18.78
CA PHE A 550 9.12 13.97 18.62
C PHE A 550 9.51 14.61 19.96
N LEU A 551 8.60 14.66 20.95
CA LEU A 551 8.88 15.25 22.27
C LEU A 551 9.97 14.49 23.03
N VAL A 552 9.95 13.16 22.98
CA VAL A 552 10.97 12.30 23.60
C VAL A 552 12.34 12.52 22.96
N SER A 553 12.41 12.64 21.63
CA SER A 553 13.66 12.97 20.92
C SER A 553 14.23 14.36 21.28
N GLN A 554 13.41 15.27 21.82
CA GLN A 554 13.85 16.57 22.32
C GLN A 554 14.30 16.53 23.79
N GLY A 555 14.23 15.38 24.46
CA GLY A 555 14.63 15.19 25.86
C GLY A 555 13.67 15.77 26.89
N ASN A 556 12.44 16.14 26.50
CA ASN A 556 11.47 16.76 27.41
C ASN A 556 10.49 15.74 28.00
N ARG A 557 10.94 15.00 29.02
CA ARG A 557 10.19 13.90 29.65
C ARG A 557 8.85 14.31 30.26
N GLU A 558 8.81 15.45 30.95
CA GLU A 558 7.57 15.91 31.60
C GLU A 558 6.50 16.28 30.57
N ARG A 559 6.88 17.00 29.51
CA ARG A 559 5.92 17.35 28.44
C ARG A 559 5.48 16.14 27.65
N SER A 560 6.38 15.19 27.36
CA SER A 560 5.99 13.96 26.67
C SER A 560 5.02 13.14 27.51
N ARG A 561 5.21 13.06 28.83
CA ARG A 561 4.25 12.41 29.75
C ARG A 561 2.90 13.13 29.76
N GLY A 562 2.89 14.46 29.84
CA GLY A 562 1.65 15.25 29.75
C GLY A 562 0.93 15.07 28.40
N ALA A 563 1.67 14.96 27.30
CA ALA A 563 1.11 14.68 25.98
C ALA A 563 0.55 13.25 25.88
N PHE A 564 1.17 12.27 26.55
CA PHE A 564 0.68 10.90 26.59
C PHE A 564 -0.70 10.79 27.24
N TYR A 565 -0.89 11.37 28.44
CA TYR A 565 -2.21 11.33 29.07
C TYR A 565 -3.28 12.11 28.30
N LYS A 566 -2.90 13.16 27.57
CA LYS A 566 -3.82 13.84 26.64
C LYS A 566 -4.22 12.91 25.49
N ALA A 567 -3.25 12.23 24.88
CA ALA A 567 -3.54 11.25 23.83
C ALA A 567 -4.47 10.14 24.33
N LEU A 568 -4.34 9.70 25.59
CA LEU A 568 -5.24 8.71 26.18
C LEU A 568 -6.67 9.21 26.40
N GLN A 569 -6.88 10.52 26.59
CA GLN A 569 -8.22 11.09 26.69
C GLN A 569 -8.94 11.02 25.34
N ASP A 570 -8.22 11.26 24.25
CA ASP A 570 -8.81 11.32 22.90
C ASP A 570 -8.82 9.96 22.18
N CYS A 571 -7.85 9.08 22.47
CA CYS A 571 -7.63 7.79 21.81
C CYS A 571 -7.33 6.64 22.82
N PRO A 572 -8.22 6.35 23.79
CA PRO A 572 -7.94 5.38 24.86
C PRO A 572 -7.78 3.94 24.38
N TRP A 573 -8.39 3.59 23.24
CA TRP A 573 -8.44 2.21 22.72
C TRP A 573 -7.21 1.81 21.88
N VAL A 574 -6.30 2.74 21.63
CA VAL A 574 -5.13 2.50 20.79
C VAL A 574 -4.01 1.91 21.64
N LYS A 575 -3.93 0.59 21.65
CA LYS A 575 -2.90 -0.13 22.42
C LYS A 575 -1.46 0.25 22.02
N GLY A 576 -1.24 0.64 20.76
CA GLY A 576 0.06 1.13 20.28
C GLY A 576 0.62 2.36 21.04
N LEU A 577 -0.24 3.24 21.56
CA LEU A 577 0.19 4.40 22.37
C LEU A 577 0.79 3.97 23.71
N TYR A 578 0.24 2.93 24.32
CA TYR A 578 0.74 2.39 25.59
C TYR A 578 2.07 1.66 25.39
N MET A 579 2.21 0.92 24.27
CA MET A 579 3.48 0.29 23.90
C MET A 579 4.59 1.32 23.70
N ASP A 580 4.29 2.41 22.99
CA ASP A 580 5.23 3.52 22.81
C ASP A 580 5.58 4.16 24.17
N ALA A 581 4.60 4.32 25.06
CA ALA A 581 4.82 4.90 26.39
C ALA A 581 5.70 4.02 27.28
N ILE A 582 5.58 2.69 27.23
CA ILE A 582 6.46 1.76 27.96
C ILE A 582 7.90 1.86 27.44
N GLU A 583 8.10 2.01 26.12
CA GLU A 583 9.42 2.27 25.54
C GLU A 583 10.01 3.62 25.98
N TYR A 584 9.18 4.66 26.11
CA TYR A 584 9.64 6.02 26.42
C TYR A 584 9.78 6.31 27.92
N PHE A 585 8.99 5.62 28.75
CA PHE A 585 8.89 5.83 30.19
C PHE A 585 8.96 4.48 30.94
N PRO A 586 10.10 3.75 30.86
CA PRO A 586 10.22 2.42 31.46
C PRO A 586 9.99 2.42 32.98
N ASP A 587 10.29 3.54 33.65
CA ASP A 587 10.07 3.71 35.10
C ASP A 587 8.57 3.67 35.49
N HIS A 588 7.66 3.88 34.55
CA HIS A 588 6.20 3.93 34.74
C HIS A 588 5.47 2.72 34.16
N MET A 589 6.19 1.65 33.83
CA MET A 589 5.62 0.47 33.16
C MET A 589 4.40 -0.12 33.88
N GLN A 590 4.47 -0.32 35.21
CA GLN A 590 3.36 -0.83 36.02
C GLN A 590 2.12 0.07 35.88
N GLU A 591 2.28 1.37 36.08
CA GLU A 591 1.21 2.36 35.97
C GLU A 591 0.54 2.31 34.59
N ILE A 592 1.33 2.16 33.52
CA ILE A 592 0.82 2.08 32.15
C ILE A 592 0.04 0.78 31.93
N MET A 593 0.50 -0.35 32.46
CA MET A 593 -0.21 -1.63 32.35
C MET A 593 -1.50 -1.67 33.16
N ASP A 594 -1.50 -1.05 34.35
CA ASP A 594 -2.70 -0.88 35.16
C ASP A 594 -3.74 -0.05 34.40
N LEU A 595 -3.31 1.01 33.71
CA LEU A 595 -4.18 1.81 32.83
C LEU A 595 -4.73 0.99 31.66
N MET A 596 -3.93 0.12 31.04
CA MET A 596 -4.41 -0.77 29.97
C MET A 596 -5.54 -1.67 30.50
N THR A 597 -5.33 -2.25 31.69
CA THR A 597 -6.32 -3.12 32.36
C THR A 597 -7.59 -2.34 32.72
N GLU A 598 -7.46 -1.12 33.26
CA GLU A 598 -8.60 -0.23 33.57
C GLU A 598 -9.43 0.12 32.32
N LYS A 599 -8.77 0.25 31.16
CA LYS A 599 -9.42 0.52 29.88
C LYS A 599 -9.84 -0.75 29.13
N GLU A 600 -9.85 -1.91 29.79
CA GLU A 600 -10.23 -3.20 29.21
C GLU A 600 -9.40 -3.56 27.96
N LEU A 601 -8.19 -3.02 27.85
CA LEU A 601 -7.23 -3.43 26.83
C LEU A 601 -6.56 -4.71 27.30
N ARG A 602 -6.72 -5.77 26.50
CA ARG A 602 -6.08 -7.06 26.77
C ARG A 602 -4.57 -6.91 26.94
N VAL A 603 -4.05 -7.35 28.08
CA VAL A 603 -2.63 -7.54 28.36
C VAL A 603 -2.36 -9.04 28.31
N ARG A 604 -1.48 -9.50 27.42
CA ARG A 604 -1.21 -10.93 27.24
C ARG A 604 -0.12 -11.46 28.17
N VAL A 605 0.69 -10.56 28.73
CA VAL A 605 1.74 -10.89 29.68
C VAL A 605 1.57 -10.03 30.92
N PRO A 606 0.90 -10.52 31.97
CA PRO A 606 0.93 -9.88 33.29
C PRO A 606 2.37 -9.76 33.81
N LEU A 607 2.62 -8.81 34.71
CA LEU A 607 3.98 -8.57 35.23
C LEU A 607 4.47 -9.73 36.11
N GLU A 608 3.54 -10.37 36.82
CA GLU A 608 3.80 -11.53 37.65
C GLU A 608 4.29 -12.72 36.81
N GLU A 609 3.67 -12.93 35.66
CA GLU A 609 4.08 -13.97 34.73
C GLU A 609 5.44 -13.66 34.10
N LEU A 610 5.68 -12.39 33.75
CA LEU A 610 6.98 -11.97 33.25
C LEU A 610 8.09 -12.23 34.27
N ASP A 611 7.84 -11.99 35.55
CA ASP A 611 8.83 -12.25 36.60
C ASP A 611 9.19 -13.74 36.68
N ILE A 612 8.21 -14.64 36.55
CA ILE A 612 8.43 -16.09 36.48
C ILE A 612 9.29 -16.46 35.25
N LEU A 613 8.96 -15.91 34.08
CA LEU A 613 9.72 -16.15 32.83
C LEU A 613 11.18 -15.66 32.87
N LEU A 614 11.51 -14.76 33.80
CA LEU A 614 12.86 -14.25 34.02
C LEU A 614 13.63 -15.02 35.11
N GLU A 615 12.92 -15.76 35.97
CA GLU A 615 13.50 -16.60 37.03
C GLU A 615 13.90 -17.99 36.53
N ASP A 616 13.07 -18.60 35.68
CA ASP A 616 13.45 -19.74 34.82
C ASP A 616 14.49 -19.30 33.79
#